data_AF-G5JFZ1-F1
#
_entry.id   AF-G5JFZ1-F1
#
_cell.length_a   1.000
_cell.length_b   1.000
_cell.length_c   1.000
_cell.angle_alpha   90.00
_cell.angle_beta   90.00
_cell.angle_gamma   90.00
#
_symmetry.space_group_name_H-M   'P 1'
#
loop_
_entity.id
_entity.type
_entity.pdbx_description
1 polymer ?
#
loop_
_entity_poly.entity_id
_entity_poly.type
_entity_poly.pdbx_seq_one_letter_code
_entity_poly.pdbx_strand_id
1 'polypeptide(L)'
;MNVEIIANQFETRAGTLLRYYTGLLESSRETPFGFKIYNDPFDMVYVVMNGNLYGHIYIQDCNVRKAFELASPKHTEGLIRSIEGYYVGYELHDDKTLSISDMMADNLFNDEYLMYGLQTYAESNNSDVFDYLEKGFDSDTVEGIQSVNADVVGSIEMLYQLATGINEPARELVKGLKLVTEFVQNEHATRDDYKALESKLSELKESYYSLSK
;
A
#
# COMPACT_ATOMS: atom_id res chain seq x y z
N MET A 1 -11.89 17.93 -5.27
CA MET A 1 -11.05 17.51 -6.41
C MET A 1 -11.90 16.62 -7.30
N ASN A 2 -11.97 16.89 -8.61
CA ASN A 2 -12.66 16.00 -9.54
C ASN A 2 -11.79 14.77 -9.81
N VAL A 3 -12.40 13.59 -9.94
CA VAL A 3 -11.70 12.34 -10.23
C VAL A 3 -11.97 11.97 -11.68
N GLU A 4 -10.97 12.09 -12.54
CA GLU A 4 -11.07 11.68 -13.94
C GLU A 4 -10.91 10.17 -14.09
N ILE A 5 -11.53 9.58 -15.11
CA ILE A 5 -11.33 8.16 -15.43
C ILE A 5 -10.49 8.10 -16.71
N ILE A 6 -9.31 7.50 -16.61
CA ILE A 6 -8.37 7.36 -17.72
C ILE A 6 -8.30 5.90 -18.19
N ALA A 7 -8.01 5.67 -19.46
CA ALA A 7 -7.76 4.33 -19.98
C ALA A 7 -6.33 3.89 -19.64
N ASN A 8 -6.12 2.58 -19.47
CA ASN A 8 -4.78 2.02 -19.40
C ASN A 8 -4.10 2.18 -20.79
N GLN A 9 -2.89 2.75 -20.82
CA GLN A 9 -2.16 3.07 -22.06
C GLN A 9 -1.01 2.10 -22.35
N PHE A 10 -0.66 1.25 -21.38
CA PHE A 10 0.41 0.28 -21.44
C PHE A 10 -0.09 -1.09 -20.99
N GLU A 11 0.75 -2.10 -21.15
CA GLU A 11 0.45 -3.44 -20.66
C GLU A 11 0.29 -3.49 -19.14
N THR A 12 1.01 -2.63 -18.40
CA THR A 12 0.90 -2.52 -16.94
C THR A 12 0.30 -1.18 -16.52
N ARG A 13 -0.44 -1.16 -15.40
CA ARG A 13 -0.93 0.09 -14.81
C ARG A 13 0.24 0.95 -14.32
N ALA A 14 1.30 0.33 -13.79
CA ALA A 14 2.55 0.99 -13.42
C ALA A 14 3.12 1.89 -14.54
N GLY A 15 3.13 1.41 -15.78
CA GLY A 15 3.58 2.20 -16.94
C GLY A 15 2.67 3.41 -17.24
N THR A 16 1.35 3.21 -17.16
CA THR A 16 0.38 4.32 -17.30
C THR A 16 0.56 5.34 -16.19
N LEU A 17 0.70 4.90 -14.94
CA LEU A 17 0.93 5.78 -13.79
C LEU A 17 2.21 6.59 -13.95
N LEU A 18 3.32 5.98 -14.36
CA LEU A 18 4.59 6.68 -14.55
C LEU A 18 4.48 7.78 -15.63
N ARG A 19 3.79 7.49 -16.74
CA ARG A 19 3.54 8.49 -17.80
C ARG A 19 2.68 9.64 -17.30
N TYR A 20 1.59 9.35 -16.58
CA TYR A 20 0.68 10.39 -16.08
C TYR A 20 1.34 11.23 -14.99
N TYR A 21 2.03 10.58 -14.04
CA TYR A 21 2.76 11.25 -12.98
C TYR A 21 3.79 12.24 -13.52
N THR A 22 4.66 11.79 -14.44
CA THR A 22 5.68 12.68 -15.03
C THR A 22 5.07 13.81 -15.86
N GLY A 23 3.95 13.56 -16.54
CA GLY A 23 3.22 14.60 -17.29
C GLY A 23 2.53 15.64 -16.41
N LEU A 24 2.07 15.25 -15.21
CA LEU A 24 1.38 16.13 -14.26
C LEU A 24 2.34 16.76 -13.23
N LEU A 25 3.59 16.32 -13.16
CA LEU A 25 4.53 16.63 -12.09
C LEU A 25 4.66 18.13 -11.81
N GLU A 26 4.95 18.94 -12.82
CA GLU A 26 5.15 20.39 -12.64
C GLU A 26 3.86 21.09 -12.23
N SER A 27 2.74 20.77 -12.89
CA SER A 27 1.43 21.34 -12.57
C SER A 27 0.95 20.94 -11.17
N SER A 28 1.35 19.75 -10.69
CA SER A 28 0.91 19.20 -9.39
C SER A 28 1.43 19.96 -8.18
N ARG A 29 2.49 20.78 -8.36
CA ARG A 29 3.04 21.63 -7.30
C ARG A 29 2.09 22.75 -6.87
N GLU A 30 1.22 23.18 -7.77
CA GLU A 30 0.25 24.24 -7.52
C GLU A 30 -1.19 23.71 -7.43
N THR A 31 -1.52 22.68 -8.21
CA THR A 31 -2.89 22.15 -8.31
C THR A 31 -2.91 20.62 -8.16
N PRO A 32 -3.67 20.04 -7.22
CA PRO A 32 -3.78 18.58 -7.10
C PRO A 32 -4.65 17.98 -8.21
N PHE A 33 -4.25 16.81 -8.71
CA PHE A 33 -4.97 16.05 -9.73
C PHE A 33 -5.41 14.69 -9.18
N GLY A 34 -6.66 14.31 -9.41
CA GLY A 34 -7.21 13.02 -9.01
C GLY A 34 -7.71 12.23 -10.22
N PHE A 35 -7.39 10.94 -10.29
CA PHE A 35 -7.87 10.06 -11.36
C PHE A 35 -7.98 8.60 -10.94
N LYS A 36 -8.72 7.81 -11.73
CA LYS A 36 -8.79 6.34 -11.67
C LYS A 36 -8.42 5.75 -13.02
N ILE A 37 -7.86 4.56 -13.02
CA ILE A 37 -7.68 3.78 -14.24
C ILE A 37 -8.93 2.93 -14.47
N TYR A 38 -9.48 2.98 -15.68
CA TYR A 38 -10.65 2.19 -16.05
C TYR A 38 -10.36 0.70 -15.89
N ASN A 39 -11.28 -0.02 -15.23
CA ASN A 39 -11.15 -1.43 -14.87
C ASN A 39 -9.88 -1.77 -14.06
N ASP A 40 -9.43 -0.88 -13.18
CA ASP A 40 -8.39 -1.22 -12.20
C ASP A 40 -8.90 -2.33 -11.25
N PRO A 41 -8.26 -3.53 -11.23
CA PRO A 41 -8.72 -4.65 -10.41
C PRO A 41 -8.57 -4.41 -8.90
N PHE A 42 -7.75 -3.44 -8.48
CA PHE A 42 -7.63 -3.03 -7.08
C PHE A 42 -8.53 -1.83 -6.73
N ASP A 43 -9.25 -1.29 -7.72
CA ASP A 43 -10.15 -0.14 -7.57
C ASP A 43 -9.48 1.08 -6.91
N MET A 44 -8.24 1.39 -7.31
CA MET A 44 -7.48 2.48 -6.72
C MET A 44 -7.95 3.85 -7.21
N VAL A 45 -7.81 4.83 -6.33
CA VAL A 45 -7.83 6.27 -6.66
C VAL A 45 -6.40 6.79 -6.55
N TYR A 46 -5.97 7.49 -7.57
CA TYR A 46 -4.63 8.08 -7.67
C TYR A 46 -4.72 9.58 -7.53
N VAL A 47 -3.76 10.15 -6.81
CA VAL A 47 -3.65 11.60 -6.59
C VAL A 47 -2.23 12.05 -6.86
N VAL A 48 -2.05 13.03 -7.74
CA VAL A 48 -0.77 13.72 -7.91
C VAL A 48 -0.88 15.08 -7.25
N MET A 49 -0.10 15.31 -6.20
CA MET A 49 -0.16 16.53 -5.39
C MET A 49 1.23 16.85 -4.84
N ASN A 50 1.59 18.14 -4.85
CA ASN A 50 2.86 18.64 -4.33
C ASN A 50 4.09 17.95 -4.92
N GLY A 51 3.99 17.47 -6.17
CA GLY A 51 5.08 16.78 -6.84
C GLY A 51 5.18 15.27 -6.59
N ASN A 52 4.29 14.68 -5.79
CA ASN A 52 4.30 13.23 -5.50
C ASN A 52 3.03 12.56 -6.04
N LEU A 53 3.11 11.27 -6.34
CA LEU A 53 2.00 10.40 -6.69
C LEU A 53 1.62 9.55 -5.48
N TYR A 54 0.35 9.58 -5.11
CA TYR A 54 -0.25 8.76 -4.08
C TYR A 54 -1.32 7.84 -4.65
N GLY A 55 -1.52 6.70 -4.00
CA GLY A 55 -2.60 5.75 -4.29
C GLY A 55 -3.31 5.33 -3.01
N HIS A 56 -4.60 5.05 -3.12
CA HIS A 56 -5.35 4.34 -2.10
C HIS A 56 -6.47 3.54 -2.74
N ILE A 57 -6.83 2.39 -2.16
CA ILE A 57 -8.02 1.64 -2.59
C ILE A 57 -9.26 2.49 -2.27
N TYR A 58 -10.22 2.49 -3.19
CA TYR A 58 -11.53 3.06 -2.91
C TYR A 58 -12.27 2.18 -1.90
N ILE A 59 -12.51 2.74 -0.71
CA ILE A 59 -13.27 2.10 0.35
C ILE A 59 -14.55 2.89 0.53
N GLN A 60 -15.67 2.28 0.18
CA GLN A 60 -16.98 2.88 0.41
C GLN A 60 -17.20 3.10 1.91
N ASP A 61 -17.74 4.27 2.28
CA ASP A 61 -18.06 4.65 3.67
C ASP A 61 -16.86 4.80 4.62
N CYS A 62 -15.63 4.86 4.10
CA CYS A 62 -14.42 5.20 4.85
C CYS A 62 -13.92 6.60 4.49
N ASN A 63 -13.75 7.47 5.49
CA ASN A 63 -13.01 8.71 5.30
C ASN A 63 -11.53 8.35 5.18
N VAL A 64 -11.02 8.33 3.94
CA VAL A 64 -9.61 8.06 3.66
C VAL A 64 -8.76 9.19 4.26
N ARG A 65 -8.00 8.87 5.30
CA ARG A 65 -7.10 9.81 6.00
C ARG A 65 -5.66 9.66 5.54
N LYS A 66 -5.26 8.45 5.14
CA LYS A 66 -3.93 8.15 4.63
C LYS A 66 -3.99 7.70 3.17
N ALA A 67 -3.16 8.30 2.33
CA ALA A 67 -2.84 7.79 1.00
C ALA A 67 -1.38 7.36 1.00
N PHE A 68 -1.04 6.37 0.18
CA PHE A 68 0.29 5.74 0.17
C PHE A 68 1.10 6.26 -1.00
N GLU A 69 2.34 6.69 -0.74
CA GLU A 69 3.22 7.22 -1.78
C GLU A 69 3.63 6.09 -2.76
N LEU A 70 3.36 6.31 -4.03
CA LEU A 70 3.75 5.42 -5.13
C LEU A 70 5.01 5.91 -5.84
N ALA A 71 5.20 7.23 -5.89
CA ALA A 71 6.37 7.85 -6.48
C ALA A 71 6.58 9.30 -6.00
N SER A 72 7.83 9.72 -5.98
CA SER A 72 8.26 11.12 -5.85
C SER A 72 9.34 11.44 -6.89
N PRO A 73 9.76 12.71 -7.07
CA PRO A 73 10.59 13.11 -8.22
C PRO A 73 11.93 12.39 -8.31
N LYS A 74 12.43 11.91 -7.16
CA LYS A 74 13.68 11.15 -7.07
C LYS A 74 13.46 9.65 -6.81
N HIS A 75 12.22 9.25 -6.51
CA HIS A 75 11.87 7.87 -6.18
C HIS A 75 10.75 7.37 -7.07
N THR A 76 11.11 6.92 -8.27
CA THR A 76 10.18 6.29 -9.23
C THR A 76 10.46 4.80 -9.45
N GLU A 77 11.53 4.29 -8.81
CA GLU A 77 12.00 2.92 -8.92
C GLU A 77 10.95 1.90 -8.50
N GLY A 78 10.06 2.21 -7.56
CA GLY A 78 8.97 1.30 -7.17
C GLY A 78 8.04 0.97 -8.35
N LEU A 79 7.62 1.99 -9.10
CA LEU A 79 6.82 1.81 -10.32
C LEU A 79 7.63 1.13 -11.43
N ILE A 80 8.88 1.54 -11.65
CA ILE A 80 9.74 0.95 -12.69
C ILE A 80 9.97 -0.55 -12.41
N ARG A 81 10.29 -0.91 -11.16
CA ARG A 81 10.45 -2.29 -10.73
C ARG A 81 9.17 -3.10 -10.85
N SER A 82 8.00 -2.48 -10.68
CA SER A 82 6.71 -3.16 -10.89
C SER A 82 6.45 -3.44 -12.38
N ILE A 83 6.96 -2.60 -13.29
CA ILE A 83 6.95 -2.87 -14.73
C ILE A 83 7.89 -4.03 -15.06
N GLU A 84 9.12 -4.02 -14.57
CA GLU A 84 10.10 -5.09 -14.81
C GLU A 84 9.62 -6.42 -14.20
N GLY A 85 9.20 -6.39 -12.93
CA GLY A 85 8.73 -7.55 -12.18
C GLY A 85 7.47 -8.19 -12.76
N TYR A 86 6.64 -7.43 -13.48
CA TYR A 86 5.54 -7.99 -14.25
C TYR A 86 6.04 -8.96 -15.35
N TYR A 87 7.14 -8.63 -16.02
CA TYR A 87 7.67 -9.46 -17.12
C TYR A 87 8.58 -10.59 -16.63
N VAL A 88 9.47 -10.32 -15.67
CA VAL A 88 10.55 -11.26 -15.30
C VAL A 88 10.51 -11.72 -13.84
N GLY A 89 9.59 -11.20 -13.04
CA GLY A 89 9.55 -11.46 -11.60
C GLY A 89 10.70 -10.79 -10.85
N TYR A 90 10.99 -11.28 -9.65
CA TYR A 90 11.99 -10.77 -8.72
C TYR A 90 12.92 -11.88 -8.27
N GLU A 91 14.22 -11.67 -8.45
CA GLU A 91 15.27 -12.58 -7.98
C GLU A 91 15.59 -12.32 -6.51
N LEU A 92 15.43 -13.34 -5.67
CA LEU A 92 15.84 -13.33 -4.28
C LEU A 92 17.29 -13.79 -4.15
N HIS A 93 17.94 -13.45 -3.03
CA HIS A 93 19.35 -13.80 -2.77
C HIS A 93 19.67 -15.31 -2.81
N ASP A 94 18.67 -16.18 -2.72
CA ASP A 94 18.81 -17.64 -2.78
C ASP A 94 18.54 -18.22 -4.19
N ASP A 95 18.78 -17.44 -5.25
CA ASP A 95 18.52 -17.77 -6.67
C ASP A 95 17.05 -18.12 -6.99
N LYS A 96 16.13 -17.83 -6.06
CA LYS A 96 14.69 -18.06 -6.25
C LYS A 96 14.08 -16.86 -6.95
N THR A 97 13.43 -17.09 -8.08
CA THR A 97 12.61 -16.07 -8.75
C THR A 97 11.16 -16.15 -8.31
N LEU A 98 10.59 -15.05 -7.84
CA LEU A 98 9.16 -14.92 -7.54
C LEU A 98 8.45 -14.11 -8.63
N SER A 99 7.24 -14.53 -9.01
CA SER A 99 6.37 -13.66 -9.82
C SER A 99 6.01 -12.39 -9.02
N ILE A 100 5.57 -11.33 -9.69
CA ILE A 100 5.10 -10.12 -8.99
C ILE A 100 3.93 -10.40 -8.03
N SER A 101 3.04 -11.34 -8.38
CA SER A 101 1.94 -11.77 -7.51
C SER A 101 2.46 -12.48 -6.26
N ASP A 102 3.43 -13.38 -6.41
CA ASP A 102 4.00 -14.10 -5.27
C ASP A 102 4.87 -13.19 -4.40
N MET A 103 5.56 -12.22 -5.00
CA MET A 103 6.26 -11.16 -4.26
C MET A 103 5.27 -10.35 -3.43
N MET A 104 4.13 -9.94 -4.00
CA MET A 104 3.09 -9.25 -3.24
C MET A 104 2.50 -10.15 -2.14
N ALA A 105 2.24 -11.42 -2.42
CA ALA A 105 1.73 -12.37 -1.45
C ALA A 105 2.71 -12.58 -0.27
N ASP A 106 3.99 -12.67 -0.55
CA ASP A 106 5.04 -12.85 0.46
C ASP A 106 5.09 -11.64 1.41
N ASN A 107 5.11 -10.42 0.85
CA ASN A 107 5.09 -9.19 1.65
C ASN A 107 3.76 -8.97 2.40
N LEU A 108 2.64 -9.49 1.88
CA LEU A 108 1.33 -9.31 2.51
C LEU A 108 1.03 -10.35 3.60
N PHE A 109 1.52 -11.59 3.43
CA PHE A 109 1.13 -12.73 4.26
C PHE A 109 2.27 -13.38 5.06
N ASN A 110 3.53 -13.16 4.67
CA ASN A 110 4.70 -13.78 5.31
C ASN A 110 5.63 -12.76 5.99
N ASP A 111 5.41 -11.46 5.79
CA ASP A 111 6.19 -10.42 6.45
C ASP A 111 5.79 -10.27 7.94
N GLU A 112 6.60 -10.85 8.82
CA GLU A 112 6.43 -10.74 10.27
C GLU A 112 6.56 -9.29 10.79
N TYR A 113 7.34 -8.44 10.11
CA TYR A 113 7.50 -7.04 10.48
C TYR A 113 6.24 -6.24 10.19
N LEU A 114 5.58 -6.49 9.04
CA LEU A 114 4.27 -5.92 8.75
C LEU A 114 3.25 -6.33 9.80
N MET A 115 3.18 -7.62 10.15
CA MET A 115 2.21 -8.12 11.15
C MET A 115 2.46 -7.51 12.53
N TYR A 116 3.71 -7.49 12.99
CA TYR A 116 4.10 -6.86 14.24
C TYR A 116 3.80 -5.35 14.25
N GLY A 117 4.05 -4.67 13.13
CA GLY A 117 3.75 -3.26 12.97
C GLY A 117 2.25 -2.98 13.03
N LEU A 118 1.41 -3.78 12.37
CA LEU A 118 -0.05 -3.67 12.44
C LEU A 118 -0.59 -3.94 13.86
N GLN A 119 0.02 -4.85 14.60
CA GLN A 119 -0.33 -5.07 16.02
C GLN A 119 -0.03 -3.80 16.84
N THR A 120 1.17 -3.26 16.68
CA THR A 120 1.61 -2.03 17.37
C THR A 120 0.74 -0.83 16.99
N TYR A 121 0.29 -0.78 15.73
CA TYR A 121 -0.63 0.24 15.23
C TYR A 121 -1.96 0.25 16.02
N ALA A 122 -2.53 -0.93 16.30
CA ALA A 122 -3.72 -1.05 17.15
C ALA A 122 -3.43 -0.77 18.64
N GLU A 123 -2.29 -1.22 19.16
CA GLU A 123 -1.94 -1.02 20.58
C GLU A 123 -1.66 0.45 20.93
N SER A 124 -1.24 1.25 19.95
CA SER A 124 -1.03 2.70 20.09
C SER A 124 -2.29 3.54 19.88
N ASN A 125 -3.46 2.92 19.65
CA ASN A 125 -4.73 3.61 19.32
C ASN A 125 -4.58 4.67 18.21
N ASN A 126 -3.58 4.54 17.34
CA ASN A 126 -3.23 5.55 16.34
C ASN A 126 -3.13 6.99 16.92
N SER A 127 -2.83 7.14 18.22
CA SER A 127 -2.76 8.47 18.82
C SER A 127 -1.49 9.18 18.34
N ASP A 128 -1.67 10.44 17.93
CA ASP A 128 -0.58 11.27 17.47
C ASP A 128 0.46 11.37 18.58
N VAL A 129 1.73 11.37 18.21
CA VAL A 129 2.87 11.31 19.12
C VAL A 129 2.84 12.44 20.17
N PHE A 130 2.18 13.54 19.84
CA PHE A 130 1.93 14.66 20.73
C PHE A 130 1.01 14.32 21.92
N ASP A 131 0.06 13.39 21.78
CA ASP A 131 -0.79 12.92 22.88
C ASP A 131 0.02 12.11 23.91
N TYR A 132 1.11 11.46 23.50
CA TYR A 132 1.97 10.67 24.39
C TYR A 132 2.96 11.54 25.17
N LEU A 133 3.45 12.62 24.57
CA LEU A 133 4.22 13.66 25.26
C LEU A 133 3.38 14.36 26.34
N GLU A 134 2.10 14.65 26.07
CA GLU A 134 1.18 15.19 27.08
C GLU A 134 0.87 14.20 28.21
N LYS A 135 0.88 12.89 27.93
CA LYS A 135 0.62 11.83 28.92
C LYS A 135 1.85 11.39 29.73
N GLY A 136 3.03 11.98 29.49
CA GLY A 136 4.23 11.79 30.30
C GLY A 136 5.04 10.52 30.02
N PHE A 137 4.96 9.98 28.80
CA PHE A 137 5.84 8.88 28.35
C PHE A 137 7.24 9.38 27.97
N ASP A 138 8.25 8.51 28.07
CA ASP A 138 9.65 8.83 27.76
C ASP A 138 9.91 8.92 26.25
N SER A 139 10.89 9.73 25.84
CA SER A 139 11.26 10.00 24.44
C SER A 139 11.58 8.75 23.64
N ASP A 140 12.18 7.73 24.25
CA ASP A 140 12.59 6.50 23.56
C ASP A 140 11.37 5.66 23.16
N THR A 141 10.33 5.67 23.99
CA THR A 141 9.03 5.03 23.70
C THR A 141 8.31 5.74 22.55
N VAL A 142 8.46 7.07 22.48
CA VAL A 142 7.85 7.92 21.46
C VAL A 142 8.53 7.77 20.09
N GLU A 143 9.86 7.76 20.04
CA GLU A 143 10.63 7.51 18.81
C GLU A 143 10.37 6.10 18.25
N GLY A 144 10.24 5.10 19.12
CA GLY A 144 9.88 3.73 18.72
C GLY A 144 8.54 3.62 17.99
N ILE A 145 7.50 4.32 18.47
CA ILE A 145 6.17 4.31 17.84
C ILE A 145 6.19 5.05 16.49
N GLN A 146 6.95 6.14 16.37
CA GLN A 146 7.13 6.84 15.09
C GLN A 146 7.82 5.96 14.04
N SER A 147 8.88 5.27 14.44
CA SER A 147 9.60 4.34 13.56
C SER A 147 8.66 3.24 13.07
N VAL A 148 7.93 2.58 13.97
CA VAL A 148 7.06 1.46 13.60
C VAL A 148 5.91 1.90 12.70
N ASN A 149 5.32 3.08 12.95
CA ASN A 149 4.27 3.62 12.08
C ASN A 149 4.80 3.96 10.68
N ALA A 150 6.03 4.47 10.57
CA ALA A 150 6.68 4.71 9.29
C ALA A 150 6.97 3.39 8.57
N ASP A 151 7.40 2.36 9.29
CA ASP A 151 7.70 1.04 8.74
C ASP A 151 6.43 0.36 8.19
N VAL A 152 5.30 0.43 8.91
CA VAL A 152 4.01 -0.10 8.42
C VAL A 152 3.55 0.63 7.16
N VAL A 153 3.65 1.96 7.14
CA VAL A 153 3.27 2.75 5.96
C VAL A 153 4.17 2.39 4.78
N GLY A 154 5.48 2.26 4.98
CA GLY A 154 6.42 1.84 3.94
C GLY A 154 6.15 0.44 3.39
N SER A 155 5.83 -0.53 4.25
CA SER A 155 5.43 -1.88 3.81
C SER A 155 4.14 -1.84 2.99
N ILE A 156 3.16 -1.02 3.38
CA ILE A 156 1.93 -0.86 2.61
C ILE A 156 2.20 -0.15 1.28
N GLU A 157 3.02 0.90 1.25
CA GLU A 157 3.44 1.58 0.02
C GLU A 157 4.07 0.61 -0.98
N MET A 158 4.94 -0.28 -0.53
CA MET A 158 5.51 -1.34 -1.36
C MET A 158 4.42 -2.29 -1.90
N LEU A 159 3.46 -2.71 -1.09
CA LEU A 159 2.32 -3.53 -1.56
C LEU A 159 1.50 -2.81 -2.63
N TYR A 160 1.27 -1.51 -2.46
CA TYR A 160 0.59 -0.68 -3.43
C TYR A 160 1.37 -0.54 -4.73
N GLN A 161 2.70 -0.37 -4.67
CA GLN A 161 3.57 -0.35 -5.84
C GLN A 161 3.49 -1.68 -6.61
N LEU A 162 3.67 -2.82 -5.93
CA LEU A 162 3.55 -4.16 -6.53
C LEU A 162 2.17 -4.37 -7.19
N ALA A 163 1.10 -3.95 -6.52
CA ALA A 163 -0.26 -4.05 -7.05
C ALA A 163 -0.46 -3.30 -8.38
N THR A 164 0.32 -2.25 -8.66
CA THR A 164 0.26 -1.54 -9.96
C THR A 164 0.80 -2.36 -11.13
N GLY A 165 1.60 -3.40 -10.88
CA GLY A 165 2.15 -4.29 -11.90
C GLY A 165 1.31 -5.56 -12.15
N ILE A 166 0.31 -5.88 -11.33
CA ILE A 166 -0.45 -7.15 -11.44
C ILE A 166 -1.72 -6.96 -12.27
N ASN A 167 -1.78 -7.52 -13.48
CA ASN A 167 -2.94 -7.32 -14.37
C ASN A 167 -4.22 -8.05 -13.93
N GLU A 168 -4.10 -9.32 -13.54
CA GLU A 168 -5.23 -10.16 -13.13
C GLU A 168 -4.93 -10.76 -11.74
N PRO A 169 -5.06 -9.96 -10.66
CA PRO A 169 -4.69 -10.41 -9.33
C PRO A 169 -5.63 -11.49 -8.81
N ALA A 170 -5.06 -12.43 -8.05
CA ALA A 170 -5.85 -13.36 -7.25
C ALA A 170 -6.76 -12.58 -6.27
N ARG A 171 -7.94 -13.12 -5.98
CA ARG A 171 -8.94 -12.48 -5.12
C ARG A 171 -8.38 -12.19 -3.72
N GLU A 172 -7.47 -13.03 -3.26
CA GLU A 172 -6.78 -12.96 -1.98
C GLU A 172 -5.91 -11.71 -1.88
N LEU A 173 -5.19 -11.35 -2.95
CA LEU A 173 -4.35 -10.14 -2.98
C LEU A 173 -5.20 -8.87 -2.94
N VAL A 174 -6.28 -8.83 -3.72
CA VAL A 174 -7.21 -7.70 -3.73
C VAL A 174 -7.86 -7.50 -2.36
N LYS A 175 -8.36 -8.60 -1.77
CA LYS A 175 -8.99 -8.55 -0.44
C LYS A 175 -7.99 -8.20 0.66
N GLY A 176 -6.81 -8.80 0.65
CA GLY A 176 -5.81 -8.59 1.69
C GLY A 176 -5.31 -7.16 1.70
N LEU A 177 -4.98 -6.58 0.52
CA LEU A 177 -4.59 -5.17 0.43
C LEU A 177 -5.71 -4.24 0.91
N LYS A 178 -6.97 -4.55 0.58
CA LYS A 178 -8.13 -3.81 1.06
C LYS A 178 -8.28 -3.87 2.58
N LEU A 179 -8.15 -5.05 3.19
CA LEU A 179 -8.26 -5.24 4.64
C LEU A 179 -7.16 -4.48 5.41
N VAL A 180 -5.91 -4.58 4.96
CA VAL A 180 -4.78 -3.85 5.56
C VAL A 180 -4.99 -2.35 5.42
N THR A 181 -5.45 -1.90 4.25
CA THR A 181 -5.78 -0.49 4.02
C THR A 181 -6.88 -0.02 4.97
N GLU A 182 -8.03 -0.71 5.03
CA GLU A 182 -9.15 -0.36 5.90
C GLU A 182 -8.73 -0.27 7.38
N PHE A 183 -7.88 -1.20 7.82
CA PHE A 183 -7.37 -1.22 9.19
C PHE A 183 -6.56 0.04 9.51
N VAL A 184 -5.63 0.45 8.64
CA VAL A 184 -4.82 1.65 8.90
C VAL A 184 -5.57 2.98 8.66
N GLN A 185 -6.75 2.95 8.03
CA GLN A 185 -7.64 4.11 8.01
C GLN A 185 -8.45 4.26 9.30
N ASN A 186 -8.59 3.19 10.11
CA ASN A 186 -9.36 3.21 11.35
C ASN A 186 -8.52 3.78 12.50
N GLU A 187 -8.78 5.02 12.88
CA GLU A 187 -8.09 5.69 13.99
C GLU A 187 -8.36 5.08 15.37
N HIS A 188 -9.39 4.27 15.48
CA HIS A 188 -9.75 3.61 16.73
C HIS A 188 -9.63 2.10 16.60
N ALA A 189 -8.75 1.64 15.69
CA ALA A 189 -8.43 0.23 15.56
C ALA A 189 -7.94 -0.31 16.92
N THR A 190 -8.65 -1.29 17.43
CA THR A 190 -8.36 -1.93 18.70
C THR A 190 -7.55 -3.20 18.50
N ARG A 191 -7.05 -3.77 19.60
CA ARG A 191 -6.40 -5.09 19.59
C ARG A 191 -7.33 -6.20 19.09
N ASP A 192 -8.63 -6.09 19.32
CA ASP A 192 -9.59 -7.08 18.82
C ASP A 192 -9.81 -6.93 17.31
N ASP A 193 -9.75 -5.69 16.78
CA ASP A 193 -9.74 -5.45 15.33
C ASP A 193 -8.48 -6.05 14.68
N TYR A 194 -7.32 -5.92 15.33
CA TYR A 194 -6.07 -6.54 14.85
C TYR A 194 -6.19 -8.07 14.79
N LYS A 195 -6.69 -8.71 15.86
CA LYS A 195 -6.89 -10.17 15.85
C LYS A 195 -7.86 -10.62 14.75
N ALA A 196 -8.92 -9.84 14.52
CA ALA A 196 -9.86 -10.10 13.43
C ALA A 196 -9.21 -9.94 12.05
N LEU A 197 -8.34 -8.94 11.87
CA LEU A 197 -7.53 -8.78 10.66
C LEU A 197 -6.57 -9.95 10.46
N GLU A 198 -5.79 -10.31 11.48
CA GLU A 198 -4.81 -11.40 11.46
C GLU A 198 -5.47 -12.75 11.09
N SER A 199 -6.63 -13.06 11.69
CA SER A 199 -7.40 -14.26 11.34
C SER A 199 -7.81 -14.27 9.87
N LYS A 200 -8.33 -13.14 9.35
CA LYS A 200 -8.74 -13.04 7.93
C LYS A 200 -7.54 -13.13 6.98
N LEU A 201 -6.42 -12.49 7.31
CA LEU A 201 -5.20 -12.58 6.50
C LEU A 201 -4.66 -14.01 6.48
N SER A 202 -4.74 -14.74 7.61
CA SER A 202 -4.36 -16.16 7.67
C SER A 202 -5.24 -17.04 6.79
N GLU A 203 -6.56 -16.81 6.77
CA GLU A 203 -7.48 -17.52 5.86
C GLU A 203 -7.16 -17.23 4.38
N LEU A 204 -6.87 -15.96 4.05
CA LEU A 204 -6.49 -15.57 2.68
C LEU A 204 -5.13 -16.17 2.28
N LYS A 205 -4.17 -16.22 3.21
CA LYS A 205 -2.87 -16.87 3.03
C LYS A 205 -3.04 -18.35 2.70
N GLU A 206 -3.81 -19.08 3.49
CA GLU A 206 -4.10 -20.49 3.24
C GLU A 206 -4.78 -20.70 1.89
N SER A 207 -5.78 -19.87 1.55
CA SER A 207 -6.45 -19.92 0.26
C SER A 207 -5.46 -19.71 -0.90
N TYR A 208 -4.67 -18.64 -0.86
CA TYR A 208 -3.69 -18.29 -1.90
C TYR A 208 -2.67 -19.42 -2.12
N TYR A 209 -2.05 -19.90 -1.03
CA TYR A 209 -1.00 -20.92 -1.13
C TYR A 209 -1.52 -22.35 -1.33
N SER A 210 -2.81 -22.60 -1.11
CA SER A 210 -3.45 -23.88 -1.46
C SER A 210 -3.75 -23.99 -2.96
N LEU A 211 -4.05 -22.86 -3.61
CA LEU A 211 -4.30 -22.77 -5.05
C LEU A 211 -3.00 -22.72 -5.87
N SER A 212 -1.89 -22.32 -5.24
CA SER A 212 -0.57 -22.22 -5.88
C SER A 212 0.33 -23.45 -5.67
N LYS A 213 -0.20 -24.54 -5.09
CA LYS A 213 0.47 -25.86 -4.97
C LYS A 213 -0.04 -26.82 -6.03
#